data_AF-A0AAW8QQU6-F1
#
_entry.id   AF-A0AAW8QQU6-F1
#
_cell.length_a   1.000
_cell.length_b   1.000
_cell.length_c   1.000
_cell.angle_alpha   90.00
_cell.angle_beta   90.00
_cell.angle_gamma   90.00
#
_symmetry.space_group_name_H-M   'P 1'
#
loop_
_entity.id
_entity.type
_entity.pdbx_description
1 polymer ?
#
loop_
_entity_poly.entity_id
_entity_poly.type
_entity_poly.pdbx_seq_one_letter_code
_entity_poly.pdbx_strand_id
1 'polypeptide(L)'
;MNNSQFLKRFFEIEAGKELPHLEDDYHHISFNLTITPDVSDKDYIVVFSGDHLIFPIILEFPKNEHGLKLDWIDIFYISKKSVRKGKKRIKFLKLIDEYIRANHLLDLAK
;
A
#
# COMPACT_ATOMS: atom_id res chain seq x y z
N MET A 1 -7.85 -9.38 -3.11
CA MET A 1 -8.42 -8.02 -3.24
C MET A 1 -8.07 -7.52 -4.62
N ASN A 2 -9.05 -7.05 -5.41
CA ASN A 2 -8.77 -6.53 -6.75
C ASN A 2 -8.32 -5.05 -6.71
N ASN A 3 -7.89 -4.52 -7.85
CA ASN A 3 -7.36 -3.15 -7.95
C ASN A 3 -8.41 -2.09 -7.60
N SER A 4 -9.65 -2.26 -8.08
CA SER A 4 -10.77 -1.37 -7.80
C SER A 4 -11.11 -1.28 -6.31
N GLN A 5 -11.11 -2.42 -5.61
CA GLN A 5 -11.31 -2.54 -4.17
C GLN A 5 -10.22 -1.82 -3.39
N PHE A 6 -8.97 -2.02 -3.79
CA PHE A 6 -7.83 -1.34 -3.20
C PHE A 6 -7.97 0.18 -3.34
N LEU A 7 -8.26 0.66 -4.56
CA LEU A 7 -8.38 2.08 -4.85
C LEU A 7 -9.54 2.74 -4.10
N LYS A 8 -10.72 2.11 -4.07
CA LYS A 8 -11.86 2.60 -3.30
C LYS A 8 -11.48 2.84 -1.84
N ARG A 9 -10.96 1.81 -1.17
CA ARG A 9 -10.55 1.90 0.24
C ARG A 9 -9.42 2.90 0.44
N PHE A 10 -8.50 3.01 -0.52
CA PHE A 10 -7.44 4.01 -0.49
C PHE A 10 -8.03 5.43 -0.45
N PHE A 11 -8.96 5.75 -1.34
CA PHE A 11 -9.59 7.07 -1.39
C PHE A 11 -10.47 7.36 -0.18
N GLU A 12 -11.11 6.36 0.40
CA GLU A 12 -11.86 6.49 1.67
C GLU A 12 -10.92 6.81 2.85
N ILE A 13 -9.74 6.17 2.91
CA ILE A 13 -8.71 6.51 3.90
C ILE A 13 -8.20 7.93 3.65
N GLU A 14 -7.98 8.31 2.38
CA GLU A 14 -7.55 9.67 2.01
C GLU A 14 -8.55 10.73 2.48
N ALA A 15 -9.84 10.51 2.20
CA ALA A 15 -10.95 11.39 2.55
C ALA A 15 -11.33 11.35 4.03
N GLY A 16 -10.93 10.30 4.77
CA GLY A 16 -11.27 10.08 6.17
C GLY A 16 -12.74 9.66 6.41
N LYS A 17 -13.45 9.26 5.35
CA LYS A 17 -14.85 8.83 5.38
C LYS A 17 -15.14 7.86 4.23
N GLU A 18 -16.27 7.17 4.33
CA GLU A 18 -16.81 6.40 3.20
C GLU A 18 -17.20 7.34 2.06
N LEU A 19 -16.95 6.90 0.83
CA LEU A 19 -17.29 7.63 -0.38
C LEU A 19 -18.51 6.97 -1.04
N PRO A 20 -19.40 7.74 -1.68
CA PRO A 20 -20.58 7.19 -2.35
C PRO A 20 -20.23 6.38 -3.62
N HIS A 21 -18.97 6.40 -4.04
CA HIS A 21 -18.49 5.71 -5.24
C HIS A 21 -18.51 4.19 -5.06
N LEU A 22 -18.89 3.49 -6.11
CA LEU A 22 -18.80 2.04 -6.22
C LEU A 22 -17.36 1.61 -6.53
N GLU A 23 -17.03 0.34 -6.30
CA GLU A 23 -15.72 -0.21 -6.67
C GLU A 23 -15.48 -0.06 -8.18
N ASP A 24 -16.52 -0.33 -8.97
CA ASP A 24 -16.46 -0.24 -10.43
C ASP A 24 -16.13 1.16 -10.94
N ASP A 25 -16.35 2.23 -10.17
CA ASP A 25 -16.00 3.59 -10.58
C ASP A 25 -14.48 3.77 -10.76
N TYR A 26 -13.66 2.89 -10.19
CA TYR A 26 -12.19 2.96 -10.23
C TYR A 26 -11.54 2.07 -11.30
N HIS A 27 -12.32 1.37 -12.15
CA HIS A 27 -11.80 0.44 -13.16
C HIS A 27 -10.80 1.08 -14.15
N HIS A 28 -10.89 2.40 -14.36
CA HIS A 28 -10.05 3.17 -15.27
C HIS A 28 -8.64 3.46 -14.72
N ILE A 29 -8.41 3.24 -13.42
CA ILE A 29 -7.12 3.43 -12.78
C ILE A 29 -6.42 2.08 -12.69
N SER A 30 -5.35 1.92 -13.47
CA SER A 30 -4.46 0.76 -13.40
C SER A 30 -3.15 1.13 -12.69
N PHE A 31 -2.52 0.12 -12.12
CA PHE A 31 -1.18 0.24 -11.56
C PHE A 31 -0.45 -1.10 -11.62
N ASN A 32 0.88 -1.01 -11.68
CA ASN A 32 1.80 -2.13 -11.56
C ASN A 32 2.45 -2.11 -10.19
N LEU A 33 2.68 -3.30 -9.64
CA LEU A 33 3.44 -3.49 -8.42
C LEU A 33 4.86 -3.94 -8.76
N THR A 34 5.85 -3.30 -8.17
CA THR A 34 7.24 -3.75 -8.18
C THR A 34 7.70 -3.92 -6.74
N ILE A 35 8.28 -5.07 -6.44
CA ILE A 35 8.83 -5.40 -5.14
C ILE A 35 10.32 -5.65 -5.35
N THR A 36 11.18 -5.08 -4.51
CA THR A 36 12.61 -5.36 -4.58
C THR A 36 12.89 -6.86 -4.39
N PRO A 37 13.97 -7.39 -5.02
CA PRO A 37 14.35 -8.78 -4.86
C PRO A 37 14.50 -9.16 -3.38
N ASP A 38 14.19 -10.41 -3.07
CA ASP A 38 14.38 -10.95 -1.72
C ASP A 38 15.86 -11.07 -1.39
N VAL A 39 16.33 -10.17 -0.53
CA VAL A 39 17.69 -10.19 0.02
C VAL A 39 17.58 -10.53 1.51
N SER A 40 18.36 -11.52 1.95
CA SER A 40 18.45 -11.90 3.36
C SER A 40 18.78 -10.66 4.21
N ASP A 41 18.10 -10.53 5.36
CA ASP A 41 18.28 -9.44 6.33
C ASP A 41 18.00 -8.01 5.83
N LYS A 42 17.25 -7.86 4.73
CA LYS A 42 16.76 -6.56 4.26
C LYS A 42 15.25 -6.53 4.17
N ASP A 43 14.69 -5.37 4.51
CA ASP A 43 13.29 -5.06 4.27
C ASP A 43 13.04 -4.88 2.77
N TYR A 44 11.81 -5.17 2.34
CA TYR A 44 11.43 -5.03 0.93
C TYR A 44 11.00 -3.59 0.66
N ILE A 45 11.36 -3.04 -0.49
CA ILE A 45 10.72 -1.83 -0.99
C ILE A 45 9.63 -2.25 -1.96
N VAL A 46 8.42 -1.78 -1.67
CA VAL A 46 7.24 -1.98 -2.50
C VAL A 46 6.92 -0.67 -3.20
N VAL A 47 6.77 -0.73 -4.51
CA VAL A 47 6.47 0.42 -5.38
C VAL A 47 5.22 0.11 -6.18
N PHE A 48 4.16 0.89 -5.94
CA PHE A 48 3.01 0.96 -6.83
C PHE A 48 3.24 2.09 -7.83
N SER A 49 3.12 1.78 -9.11
CA SER A 49 3.34 2.70 -10.23
C SER A 49 2.13 2.70 -11.15
N GLY A 50 1.70 3.87 -11.60
CA GLY A 50 0.56 4.01 -12.50
C GLY A 50 0.38 5.46 -12.91
N ASP A 51 -0.59 5.72 -13.80
CA ASP A 51 -0.76 7.03 -14.44
C ASP A 51 -1.60 8.02 -13.61
N HIS A 52 -2.10 7.58 -12.45
CA HIS A 52 -2.89 8.43 -11.55
C HIS A 52 -2.01 9.27 -10.60
N LEU A 53 -2.51 10.44 -10.21
CA LEU A 53 -1.82 11.45 -9.38
C LEU A 53 -1.34 10.94 -8.01
N ILE A 54 -1.89 9.83 -7.51
CA ILE A 54 -1.49 9.23 -6.22
C ILE A 54 -0.16 8.46 -6.33
N PHE A 55 0.22 8.07 -7.55
CA PHE A 55 1.43 7.32 -7.80
C PHE A 55 2.66 8.24 -7.95
N PRO A 56 3.87 7.75 -7.64
CA PRO A 56 4.12 6.43 -7.06
C PRO A 56 3.71 6.37 -5.58
N ILE A 57 3.29 5.18 -5.14
CA ILE A 57 3.20 4.84 -3.72
C ILE A 57 4.43 3.98 -3.42
N ILE A 58 5.28 4.46 -2.53
CA ILE A 58 6.54 3.79 -2.17
C ILE A 58 6.51 3.54 -0.69
N LEU A 59 6.72 2.30 -0.27
CA LEU A 59 6.85 1.96 1.13
C LEU A 59 7.93 0.91 1.33
N GLU A 60 8.63 1.03 2.45
CA GLU A 60 9.42 -0.06 2.99
C GLU A 60 8.50 -1.01 3.76
N PHE A 61 8.67 -2.29 3.51
CA PHE A 61 7.83 -3.36 4.00
C PHE A 61 8.71 -4.31 4.81
N PRO A 62 8.65 -4.26 6.15
CA PRO A 62 9.54 -5.04 6.99
C PRO A 62 9.22 -6.53 6.87
N LYS A 63 10.27 -7.36 6.87
CA LYS A 63 10.13 -8.83 6.95
C LYS A 63 9.42 -9.26 8.23
N ASN A 64 9.63 -8.50 9.30
CA ASN A 64 8.99 -8.74 10.58
C ASN A 64 7.61 -8.06 10.63
N GLU A 65 6.54 -8.86 10.70
CA GLU A 65 5.15 -8.38 10.79
C GLU A 65 4.90 -7.41 11.96
N HIS A 66 5.72 -7.47 13.02
CA HIS A 66 5.62 -6.55 14.15
C HIS A 66 5.99 -5.11 13.76
N GLY A 67 6.86 -4.90 12.78
CA GLY A 67 7.29 -3.57 12.32
C GLY A 67 6.16 -2.79 11.63
N LEU A 68 5.33 -3.48 10.82
CA LEU A 68 4.14 -2.91 10.19
C LEU A 68 3.09 -2.48 11.22
N LYS A 69 2.88 -3.29 12.26
CA LYS A 69 1.87 -3.03 13.30
C LYS A 69 2.26 -1.87 14.21
N LEU A 70 3.56 -1.60 14.37
CA LEU A 70 4.09 -0.53 15.23
C LEU A 70 4.38 0.78 14.49
N ASP A 71 4.08 0.89 13.19
CA ASP A 71 4.41 2.05 12.34
C ASP A 71 5.92 2.37 12.34
N TRP A 72 6.75 1.33 12.49
CA TRP A 72 8.21 1.41 12.47
C TRP A 72 8.73 1.20 11.05
N ILE A 73 8.28 2.09 10.17
CA ILE A 73 8.71 2.15 8.78
C ILE A 73 9.19 3.58 8.56
N ASP A 74 10.36 3.77 7.95
CA ASP A 74 10.87 5.13 7.71
C ASP A 74 10.49 5.62 6.31
N ILE A 75 10.40 4.72 5.35
CA ILE A 75 10.05 5.04 3.96
C ILE A 75 8.56 4.79 3.75
N PHE A 76 7.78 5.87 3.64
CA PHE A 76 6.42 5.80 3.10
C PHE A 76 6.06 7.10 2.39
N TYR A 77 5.85 7.02 1.07
CA TYR A 77 5.52 8.13 0.19
C TYR A 77 4.28 7.84 -0.65
N ILE A 78 3.46 8.87 -0.88
CA ILE A 78 2.35 8.91 -1.83
C ILE A 78 2.53 10.16 -2.69
N SER A 79 2.50 10.04 -4.02
CA SER A 79 2.69 11.19 -4.93
C SER A 79 3.94 12.02 -4.58
N LYS A 80 5.04 11.34 -4.23
CA LYS A 80 6.32 11.95 -3.77
C LYS A 80 6.26 12.70 -2.43
N LYS A 81 5.14 12.67 -1.70
CA LYS A 81 5.01 13.28 -0.37
C LYS A 81 5.14 12.21 0.71
N SER A 82 5.94 12.49 1.75
CA SER A 82 6.07 11.57 2.88
C SER A 82 4.76 11.48 3.67
N VAL A 83 4.35 10.26 3.99
CA VAL A 83 3.16 9.97 4.79
C VAL A 83 3.53 10.10 6.26
N ARG A 84 3.00 11.13 6.93
CA ARG A 84 3.30 11.39 8.35
C ARG A 84 2.79 10.25 9.25
N LYS A 85 3.54 9.97 10.33
CA LYS A 85 3.15 9.00 11.35
C LYS A 85 1.77 9.33 11.94
N GLY A 86 0.95 8.29 12.17
CA GLY A 86 -0.38 8.44 12.76
C GLY A 86 -1.44 7.50 12.22
N LYS A 87 -2.69 7.69 12.67
CA LYS A 87 -3.81 6.78 12.39
C LYS A 87 -4.06 6.54 10.89
N LYS A 88 -3.96 7.59 10.07
CA LYS A 88 -4.16 7.49 8.61
C LYS A 88 -3.10 6.60 7.96
N ARG A 89 -1.83 6.77 8.35
CA ARG A 89 -0.71 5.96 7.89
C ARG A 89 -0.90 4.48 8.22
N ILE A 90 -1.27 4.16 9.45
CA ILE A 90 -1.55 2.78 9.88
C ILE A 90 -2.68 2.17 9.04
N LYS A 91 -3.74 2.92 8.72
CA LYS A 91 -4.82 2.44 7.84
C LYS A 91 -4.29 2.10 6.44
N PHE A 92 -3.42 2.92 5.87
CA PHE A 92 -2.80 2.59 4.59
C PHE A 92 -1.90 1.36 4.66
N LEU A 93 -1.05 1.27 5.69
CA LEU A 93 -0.17 0.11 5.87
C LEU A 93 -0.97 -1.19 5.93
N LYS A 94 -2.08 -1.20 6.67
CA LYS A 94 -3.01 -2.34 6.72
C LYS A 94 -3.62 -2.64 5.35
N LEU A 95 -4.11 -1.64 4.63
CA LEU A 95 -4.69 -1.82 3.31
C LEU A 95 -3.68 -2.40 2.31
N ILE A 96 -2.43 -1.93 2.36
CA ILE A 96 -1.36 -2.39 1.47
C ILE A 96 -0.94 -3.83 1.82
N ASP A 97 -0.75 -4.16 3.10
CA ASP A 97 -0.48 -5.52 3.56
C ASP A 97 -1.60 -6.49 3.13
N GLU A 98 -2.87 -6.11 3.31
CA GLU A 98 -4.02 -6.88 2.85
C GLU A 98 -4.00 -7.10 1.33
N TYR A 99 -3.65 -6.08 0.54
CA TYR A 99 -3.53 -6.21 -0.92
C TYR A 99 -2.45 -7.20 -1.33
N ILE A 100 -1.26 -7.05 -0.76
CA ILE A 100 -0.10 -7.89 -1.09
C ILE A 100 -0.38 -9.36 -0.76
N ARG A 101 -0.90 -9.63 0.45
CA ARG A 101 -1.23 -11.00 0.88
C ARG A 101 -2.35 -11.61 0.07
N ALA A 102 -3.41 -10.86 -0.20
CA ALA A 102 -4.56 -11.37 -0.95
C ALA A 102 -4.27 -11.65 -2.43
N ASN A 103 -3.13 -11.19 -2.95
CA ASN A 103 -2.66 -11.45 -4.30
C ASN A 103 -1.40 -12.34 -4.33
N HIS A 104 -1.00 -12.92 -3.19
CA HIS A 104 0.18 -13.78 -3.07
C HIS A 104 1.47 -13.15 -3.63
N LEU A 105 1.61 -11.81 -3.51
CA LEU A 105 2.72 -11.05 -4.09
C LEU A 105 3.98 -11.08 -3.22
N LEU A 106 3.82 -11.44 -1.94
CA LEU A 106 4.90 -11.81 -1.03
C LEU A 106 4.53 -13.15 -0.41
N ASP A 107 5.25 -14.22 -0.78
CA ASP A 107 5.33 -15.40 0.07
C ASP A 107 6.25 -15.04 1.24
N LEU A 108 5.69 -14.36 2.24
CA LEU A 108 6.31 -14.24 3.54
C LEU A 108 6.33 -15.66 4.12
N ALA A 109 7.43 -16.38 3.89
CA ALA A 109 7.60 -17.74 4.35
C ALA A 109 7.27 -17.81 5.86
N LYS A 110 6.41 -18.78 6.20
CA LYS A 110 6.06 -19.16 7.57
C LYS A 110 7.29 -19.37 8.45
#